data_AF-A0A0A8Y0U2-F1
#
_entry.id   AF-A0A0A8Y0U2-F1
#
_cell.length_a   1.000
_cell.length_b   1.000
_cell.length_c   1.000
_cell.angle_alpha   90.00
_cell.angle_beta   90.00
_cell.angle_gamma   90.00
#
_symmetry.space_group_name_H-M   'P 1'
#
loop_
_entity.id
_entity.type
_entity.pdbx_description
1 polymer ?
#
loop_
_entity_poly.entity_id
_entity_poly.type
_entity_poly.pdbx_seq_one_letter_code
_entity_poly.pdbx_strand_id
1 'polypeptide(L)'
;MSLVFIGSYLGFKKPAMEGPVGTNKIPRRIPEKPWYTNPAFSILIGGILPFGAVFIELFFILTSIWLHKFYYIFGILFVVFVILILTCALITIVLCYLQLCGEDYQWWWRSYLTSGSSALYLFLYATFYFFAKLQITKAVSIMLYFGYMLIASYVFVLTGTIGFYACFWFTRLIYCSVKID
;
A
#
# COMPACT_ATOMS: atom_id res chain seq x y z
N MET A 1 7.04 2.60 25.34
CA MET A 1 8.49 2.91 25.47
C MET A 1 9.38 1.66 25.51
N SER A 2 8.89 0.49 25.94
CA SER A 2 9.65 -0.77 26.04
C SER A 2 10.05 -1.44 24.70
N LEU A 3 9.24 -1.31 23.64
CA LEU A 3 9.56 -1.94 22.34
C LEU A 3 10.77 -1.30 21.62
N VAL A 4 10.97 0.00 21.81
CA VAL A 4 12.02 0.76 21.10
C VAL A 4 13.41 0.36 21.62
N PHE A 5 13.54 0.10 22.92
CA PHE A 5 14.79 -0.38 23.53
C PHE A 5 15.16 -1.80 23.13
N ILE A 6 14.18 -2.71 23.08
CA ILE A 6 14.41 -4.08 22.62
C ILE A 6 14.76 -4.08 21.12
N GLY A 7 14.06 -3.27 20.33
CA GLY A 7 14.34 -3.09 18.91
C GLY A 7 15.72 -2.49 18.64
N SER A 8 16.15 -1.48 19.42
CA SER A 8 17.47 -0.89 19.26
C SER A 8 18.59 -1.86 19.67
N TYR A 9 18.42 -2.59 20.78
CA TYR A 9 19.39 -3.61 21.23
C TYR A 9 19.55 -4.75 20.21
N LEU A 10 18.46 -5.24 19.62
CA LEU A 10 18.52 -6.23 18.54
C LEU A 10 19.08 -5.64 17.24
N GLY A 11 18.80 -4.37 16.95
CA GLY A 11 19.33 -3.64 15.80
C GLY A 11 20.85 -3.47 15.86
N PHE A 12 21.41 -3.12 17.02
CA PHE A 12 22.86 -2.99 17.22
C PHE A 12 23.63 -4.31 17.07
N LYS A 13 22.97 -5.46 17.29
CA LYS A 13 23.59 -6.78 17.13
C LYS A 13 23.53 -7.33 15.71
N LYS A 14 22.67 -6.78 14.84
CA LYS A 14 22.60 -7.23 13.45
C LYS A 14 23.67 -6.53 12.61
N PRO A 15 24.49 -7.27 11.84
CA PRO A 15 25.40 -6.64 10.87
C PRO A 15 24.58 -5.84 9.86
N ALA A 16 25.17 -4.73 9.38
CA ALA A 16 24.55 -3.89 8.37
C ALA A 16 24.15 -4.76 7.16
N MET A 17 22.92 -4.58 6.68
CA MET A 17 22.40 -5.38 5.58
C MET A 17 23.23 -5.11 4.32
N GLU A 18 24.10 -6.04 3.96
CA GLU A 18 24.93 -5.91 2.76
C GLU A 18 24.02 -5.87 1.52
N GLY A 19 24.31 -4.91 0.64
CA GLY A 19 23.65 -4.79 -0.65
C GLY A 19 24.03 -5.96 -1.56
N PRO A 20 23.14 -6.40 -2.46
CA PRO A 20 23.42 -7.51 -3.38
C PRO A 20 24.58 -7.23 -4.36
N VAL A 21 24.96 -5.96 -4.52
CA VAL A 21 26.07 -5.49 -5.37
C VAL A 21 26.76 -4.30 -4.73
N GLY A 22 28.05 -4.13 -5.06
CA GLY A 22 28.83 -2.97 -4.65
C GLY A 22 28.24 -1.67 -5.21
N THR A 23 27.91 -0.72 -4.33
CA THR A 23 27.36 0.58 -4.73
C THR A 23 28.47 1.62 -4.87
N ASN A 24 28.37 2.47 -5.89
CA ASN A 24 29.24 3.64 -6.00
C ASN A 24 28.91 4.65 -4.90
N LYS A 25 29.93 5.22 -4.27
CA LYS A 25 29.78 6.20 -3.18
C LYS A 25 29.16 7.53 -3.63
N ILE A 26 29.22 7.82 -4.93
CA ILE A 26 28.63 9.03 -5.52
C ILE A 26 27.32 8.62 -6.22
N PRO A 27 26.15 9.15 -5.78
CA PRO A 27 24.89 8.86 -6.43
C PRO A 27 24.89 9.45 -7.85
N ARG A 28 24.53 8.62 -8.84
CA ARG A 28 24.35 9.10 -10.22
C ARG A 28 23.18 10.10 -10.25
N ARG A 29 23.33 11.17 -11.04
CA ARG A 29 22.25 12.16 -11.23
C ARG A 29 21.06 11.48 -11.93
N ILE A 30 19.86 11.65 -11.38
CA ILE A 30 18.61 11.14 -11.95
C ILE A 30 18.30 11.97 -13.22
N PRO A 31 18.04 11.33 -14.37
CA PRO A 31 17.67 12.06 -15.59
C PRO A 31 16.35 12.83 -15.41
N GLU A 32 16.18 13.93 -16.16
CA GLU A 32 14.92 14.67 -16.16
C GLU A 32 13.80 13.80 -16.74
N LYS A 33 12.74 13.62 -15.95
CA LYS A 33 11.63 12.74 -16.29
C LYS A 33 10.47 13.53 -16.89
N PRO A 34 9.72 12.93 -17.83
CA PRO A 34 8.51 13.55 -18.35
C PRO A 34 7.44 13.70 -17.25
N TRP A 35 6.54 14.66 -17.44
CA TRP A 35 5.55 15.08 -16.43
C TRP A 35 4.66 13.94 -15.88
N TYR A 36 4.40 12.91 -16.68
CA TYR A 36 3.58 11.75 -16.30
C TYR A 36 4.31 10.74 -15.42
N THR A 37 5.64 10.83 -15.28
CA THR A 37 6.43 10.01 -14.36
C THR A 37 6.58 10.66 -12.98
N ASN A 38 5.90 11.79 -12.76
CA ASN A 38 5.90 12.46 -11.46
C ASN A 38 5.51 11.48 -10.34
N PRO A 39 6.23 11.50 -9.21
CA PRO A 39 6.03 10.55 -8.12
C PRO A 39 4.61 10.57 -7.59
N ALA A 40 4.03 11.75 -7.38
CA ALA A 40 2.66 11.89 -6.91
C ALA A 40 1.63 11.27 -7.87
N PHE A 41 1.78 11.49 -9.18
CA PHE A 41 0.86 10.98 -10.19
C PHE A 41 0.92 9.46 -10.30
N SER A 42 2.14 8.90 -10.30
CA SER A 42 2.36 7.45 -10.32
C SER A 42 1.82 6.76 -9.05
N ILE A 43 1.97 7.37 -7.88
CA ILE A 43 1.43 6.87 -6.61
C ILE A 43 -0.10 6.86 -6.61
N LEU A 44 -0.74 7.92 -7.13
CA LEU A 44 -2.19 8.00 -7.21
C LEU A 44 -2.76 6.96 -8.18
N ILE A 45 -2.22 6.87 -9.40
CA ILE A 45 -2.68 5.88 -10.39
C ILE A 45 -2.47 4.46 -9.89
N GLY A 46 -1.33 4.18 -9.27
CA GLY A 46 -1.03 2.87 -8.70
C GLY A 46 -1.98 2.47 -7.56
N GLY A 47 -2.60 3.43 -6.86
CA GLY A 47 -3.59 3.16 -5.81
C GLY A 47 -5.01 2.89 -6.32
N ILE A 48 -5.35 3.41 -7.51
CA ILE A 48 -6.69 3.22 -8.11
C ILE A 48 -6.94 1.76 -8.49
N LEU A 49 -5.93 1.09 -9.03
CA LEU A 49 -5.99 -0.31 -9.45
C LEU A 49 -6.33 -1.28 -8.30
N PRO A 50 -5.59 -1.32 -7.17
CA PRO A 50 -5.92 -2.18 -6.04
C PRO A 50 -7.23 -1.76 -5.37
N PHE A 51 -7.59 -0.47 -5.37
CA PHE A 51 -8.90 -0.02 -4.90
C PHE A 51 -10.05 -0.55 -5.77
N GLY A 52 -9.91 -0.49 -7.09
CA GLY A 52 -10.89 -1.03 -8.04
C GLY A 52 -11.08 -2.54 -7.89
N ALA A 53 -9.99 -3.27 -7.61
CA ALA A 53 -10.03 -4.72 -7.40
C ALA A 53 -10.80 -5.16 -6.14
N VAL A 54 -10.99 -4.27 -5.17
CA VAL A 54 -11.78 -4.55 -3.94
C VAL A 54 -13.07 -3.73 -3.86
N PHE A 55 -13.40 -2.97 -4.91
CA PHE A 55 -14.48 -2.00 -4.88
C PHE A 55 -15.85 -2.66 -4.71
N ILE A 56 -16.11 -3.73 -5.46
CA ILE A 56 -17.39 -4.45 -5.44
C ILE A 56 -17.60 -5.07 -4.06
N GLU A 57 -16.54 -5.57 -3.45
CA GLU A 57 -16.56 -6.27 -2.18
C GLU A 57 -16.68 -5.31 -1.02
N LEU A 58 -16.04 -4.13 -1.10
CA LEU A 58 -16.31 -3.02 -0.17
C LEU A 58 -17.79 -2.62 -0.21
N PHE A 59 -18.40 -2.52 -1.39
CA PHE A 59 -19.83 -2.24 -1.51
C PHE A 59 -20.70 -3.33 -0.86
N PHE A 60 -20.37 -4.61 -1.06
CA PHE A 60 -21.05 -5.73 -0.40
C PHE A 60 -20.86 -5.70 1.12
N ILE A 61 -19.67 -5.40 1.63
CA ILE A 61 -19.38 -5.31 3.06
C ILE A 61 -20.20 -4.18 3.70
N LEU A 62 -20.15 -2.97 3.12
CA LEU A 62 -20.94 -1.83 3.63
C LEU A 62 -22.44 -2.17 3.63
N THR A 63 -22.95 -2.72 2.53
CA THR A 63 -24.36 -3.11 2.44
C THR A 63 -24.72 -4.20 3.46
N SER A 64 -23.85 -5.19 3.67
CA SER A 64 -24.12 -6.33 4.55
C SER A 64 -24.05 -5.98 6.04
N ILE A 65 -23.18 -5.04 6.44
CA ILE A 65 -23.13 -4.51 7.81
C ILE A 65 -24.45 -3.83 8.15
N TRP A 66 -25.04 -3.08 7.21
CA TRP A 66 -26.31 -2.39 7.40
C TRP A 66 -27.53 -3.32 7.32
N LEU A 67 -27.45 -4.43 6.58
CA LEU A 67 -28.52 -5.43 6.43
C LEU A 67 -28.40 -6.63 7.41
N HIS A 68 -27.48 -6.59 8.37
CA HIS A 68 -27.27 -7.63 9.41
C HIS A 68 -27.08 -9.08 8.89
N LYS A 69 -26.55 -9.27 7.67
CA LYS A 69 -26.32 -10.61 7.08
C LYS A 69 -24.89 -11.12 7.32
N PHE A 70 -24.56 -11.43 8.58
CA PHE A 70 -23.18 -11.72 9.02
C PHE A 70 -22.56 -13.01 8.46
N TYR A 71 -23.34 -14.06 8.18
CA TYR A 71 -22.80 -15.39 7.87
C TYR A 71 -22.15 -15.54 6.48
N TYR A 72 -22.55 -14.73 5.49
CA TYR A 72 -21.96 -14.79 4.14
C TYR A 72 -20.64 -14.00 3.99
N ILE A 73 -20.30 -13.18 4.99
CA ILE A 73 -19.23 -12.18 4.88
C ILE A 73 -17.85 -12.79 5.12
N PHE A 74 -17.73 -13.74 6.07
CA PHE A 74 -16.41 -14.18 6.55
C PHE A 74 -15.58 -14.93 5.51
N GLY A 75 -16.20 -15.84 4.74
CA GLY A 75 -15.52 -16.60 3.69
C GLY A 75 -15.10 -15.73 2.49
N ILE A 76 -15.98 -14.82 2.08
CA ILE A 76 -15.71 -13.88 0.96
C ILE A 76 -14.61 -12.89 1.35
N LEU A 77 -14.64 -12.36 2.58
CA LEU A 77 -13.66 -11.39 3.06
C LEU A 77 -12.24 -11.94 3.09
N PHE A 78 -12.06 -13.22 3.39
CA PHE A 78 -10.75 -13.88 3.33
C PHE A 78 -10.19 -13.93 1.90
N VAL A 79 -11.03 -14.29 0.92
CA VAL A 79 -10.62 -14.34 -0.50
C VAL A 79 -10.24 -12.93 -0.99
N VAL A 80 -11.03 -11.92 -0.64
CA VAL A 80 -10.77 -10.52 -0.99
C VAL A 80 -9.47 -10.02 -0.37
N PHE A 81 -9.18 -10.41 0.88
CA PHE A 81 -7.92 -10.06 1.53
C PHE A 81 -6.71 -10.66 0.79
N VAL A 82 -6.79 -11.90 0.32
CA VAL A 82 -5.73 -12.52 -0.48
C VAL A 82 -5.54 -11.79 -1.82
N ILE A 83 -6.63 -11.49 -2.52
CA ILE A 83 -6.58 -10.75 -3.81
C ILE A 83 -6.01 -9.34 -3.59
N LEU A 84 -6.38 -8.66 -2.50
CA LEU A 84 -5.83 -7.35 -2.14
C LEU A 84 -4.31 -7.43 -1.96
N ILE A 85 -3.80 -8.41 -1.21
CA ILE A 85 -2.36 -8.59 -1.03
C ILE A 85 -1.65 -8.82 -2.37
N LEU A 86 -2.19 -9.71 -3.20
CA LEU A 86 -1.60 -10.04 -4.50
C LEU A 86 -1.59 -8.83 -5.45
N THR A 87 -2.69 -8.10 -5.54
CA THR A 87 -2.81 -6.92 -6.40
C THR A 87 -1.91 -5.78 -5.90
N CYS A 88 -1.88 -5.52 -4.59
CA CYS A 88 -0.94 -4.55 -4.00
C CYS A 88 0.52 -4.91 -4.30
N ALA A 89 0.91 -6.18 -4.14
CA ALA A 89 2.28 -6.63 -4.43
C ALA A 89 2.61 -6.50 -5.93
N LEU A 90 1.70 -6.93 -6.81
CA LEU A 90 1.93 -6.90 -8.26
C LEU A 90 2.06 -5.47 -8.78
N ILE A 91 1.14 -4.58 -8.43
CA ILE A 91 1.15 -3.19 -8.90
C ILE A 91 2.38 -2.44 -8.39
N THR A 92 2.78 -2.66 -7.12
CA THR A 92 3.98 -2.04 -6.57
C THR A 92 5.25 -2.54 -7.26
N ILE A 93 5.38 -3.85 -7.54
CA ILE A 93 6.50 -4.41 -8.28
C ILE A 93 6.58 -3.82 -9.70
N VAL A 94 5.47 -3.76 -10.42
CA VAL A 94 5.44 -3.23 -11.81
C VAL A 94 5.85 -1.76 -11.83
N LEU A 95 5.31 -0.94 -10.93
CA LEU A 95 5.67 0.48 -10.87
C LEU A 95 7.11 0.70 -10.40
N CYS A 96 7.61 -0.14 -9.49
CA CYS A 96 9.02 -0.15 -9.09
C CYS A 96 9.92 -0.51 -10.28
N TYR A 97 9.58 -1.54 -11.06
CA TYR A 97 10.33 -1.93 -12.25
C TYR A 97 10.39 -0.80 -13.28
N LEU A 98 9.26 -0.17 -13.61
CA LEU A 98 9.23 0.99 -14.52
C LEU A 98 10.05 2.17 -13.98
N GLN A 99 10.05 2.39 -12.66
CA GLN A 99 10.88 3.41 -12.04
C GLN A 99 12.38 3.10 -12.20
N LEU A 100 12.79 1.84 -11.99
CA LEU A 100 14.17 1.40 -12.18
C LEU A 100 14.62 1.50 -13.64
N CYS A 101 13.74 1.19 -14.61
CA CYS A 101 14.00 1.41 -16.03
C CYS A 101 14.26 2.90 -16.36
N GLY A 102 13.64 3.82 -15.61
CA GLY A 102 13.87 5.27 -15.70
C GLY A 102 15.05 5.78 -14.87
N GLU A 103 16.02 4.91 -14.56
CA GLU A 103 17.26 5.20 -13.81
C GLU A 103 17.05 5.89 -12.45
N ASP A 104 15.91 5.65 -11.80
CA ASP A 104 15.57 6.26 -10.50
C ASP A 104 15.61 5.24 -9.39
N TYR A 105 16.57 5.44 -8.50
CA TYR A 105 16.87 4.55 -7.38
C TYR A 105 16.03 4.86 -6.13
N GLN A 106 15.21 5.92 -6.11
CA GLN A 106 14.40 6.31 -4.94
C GLN A 106 13.10 5.50 -4.84
N TRP A 107 13.19 4.17 -4.84
CA TRP A 107 12.03 3.27 -4.87
C TRP A 107 11.37 3.03 -3.50
N TRP A 108 12.07 3.32 -2.40
CA TRP A 108 11.69 2.91 -1.04
C TRP A 108 10.38 3.58 -0.60
N TRP A 109 10.33 4.91 -0.62
CA TRP A 109 9.13 5.66 -0.23
C TRP A 109 8.03 5.57 -1.27
N ARG A 110 8.39 5.50 -2.55
CA ARG A 110 7.42 5.40 -3.65
C ARG A 110 6.67 4.07 -3.60
N SER A 111 7.36 2.94 -3.45
CA SER A 111 6.71 1.62 -3.34
C SER A 111 5.73 1.54 -2.16
N TYR A 112 6.12 2.05 -0.99
CA TYR A 112 5.24 2.12 0.18
C TYR A 112 3.98 2.97 -0.09
N LEU A 113 4.18 4.20 -0.59
CA LEU A 113 3.09 5.15 -0.83
C LEU A 113 2.14 4.68 -1.93
N THR A 114 2.63 3.99 -2.96
CA THR A 114 1.82 3.46 -4.06
C THR A 114 0.80 2.42 -3.59
N SER A 115 1.20 1.46 -2.73
CA SER A 115 0.24 0.52 -2.13
C SER A 115 -0.62 1.17 -1.06
N GLY A 116 -0.04 2.09 -0.27
CA GLY A 116 -0.75 2.77 0.83
C GLY A 116 -1.77 3.81 0.36
N SER A 117 -1.65 4.34 -0.85
CA SER A 117 -2.60 5.34 -1.40
C SER A 117 -4.02 4.79 -1.57
N SER A 118 -4.18 3.46 -1.66
CA SER A 118 -5.48 2.76 -1.61
C SER A 118 -6.31 3.14 -0.36
N ALA A 119 -5.67 3.43 0.77
CA ALA A 119 -6.32 3.89 2.00
C ALA A 119 -7.04 5.24 1.83
N LEU A 120 -6.46 6.15 1.05
CA LEU A 120 -7.07 7.45 0.75
C LEU A 120 -8.32 7.27 -0.11
N TYR A 121 -8.26 6.39 -1.12
CA TYR A 121 -9.42 6.07 -1.96
C TYR A 121 -10.57 5.47 -1.16
N LEU A 122 -10.27 4.56 -0.22
CA LEU A 122 -11.27 3.99 0.69
C LEU A 122 -11.91 5.07 1.56
N PHE A 123 -11.11 5.98 2.14
CA PHE A 123 -11.62 7.05 2.98
C PHE A 123 -12.49 8.07 2.22
N LEU A 124 -12.10 8.42 0.98
CA LEU A 124 -12.91 9.28 0.12
C LEU A 124 -14.23 8.61 -0.27
N TYR A 125 -14.19 7.34 -0.66
CA TYR A 125 -15.40 6.57 -0.97
C TYR A 125 -16.35 6.47 0.24
N ALA A 126 -15.79 6.21 1.42
CA ALA A 126 -16.53 6.19 2.68
C ALA A 126 -17.27 7.51 2.95
N THR A 127 -16.58 8.62 2.72
CA THR A 127 -17.12 9.98 2.91
C THR A 127 -18.22 10.26 1.88
N PHE A 128 -18.00 9.90 0.61
CA PHE A 128 -19.02 10.02 -0.44
C PHE A 128 -20.26 9.18 -0.13
N TYR A 129 -20.09 7.93 0.31
CA TYR A 129 -21.19 7.05 0.67
C TYR A 129 -22.01 7.60 1.85
N PHE A 130 -21.34 8.24 2.81
CA PHE A 130 -22.00 8.92 3.92
C PHE A 130 -22.97 10.01 3.42
N PHE A 131 -22.53 10.89 2.52
CA PHE A 131 -23.38 11.96 2.01
C PHE A 131 -24.45 11.48 1.01
N ALA A 132 -24.13 10.48 0.18
CA ALA A 132 -25.01 10.04 -0.91
C ALA A 132 -26.10 9.04 -0.48
N LYS A 133 -25.85 8.24 0.56
CA LYS A 133 -26.72 7.09 0.91
C LYS A 133 -27.13 7.05 2.39
N LEU A 134 -26.35 7.60 3.31
CA LEU A 134 -26.68 7.56 4.73
C LEU A 134 -27.52 8.77 5.15
N GLN A 135 -28.80 8.55 5.48
CA GLN A 135 -29.63 9.53 6.19
C GLN A 135 -29.46 9.42 7.72
N ILE A 136 -28.21 9.43 8.19
CA ILE A 136 -27.93 9.39 9.63
C ILE A 136 -27.95 10.80 10.20
N THR A 137 -28.97 11.11 10.97
CA THR A 137 -29.14 12.43 11.62
C THR A 137 -28.53 12.50 13.02
N LYS A 138 -28.21 11.36 13.65
CA LYS A 138 -27.69 11.29 15.02
C LYS A 138 -26.16 11.46 15.07
N ALA A 139 -25.69 12.48 15.77
CA ALA A 139 -24.26 12.81 15.92
C ALA A 139 -23.39 11.62 16.39
N VAL A 140 -23.86 10.82 17.35
CA VAL A 140 -23.13 9.65 17.87
C VAL A 140 -22.88 8.60 16.77
N SER A 141 -23.86 8.38 15.90
CA SER A 141 -23.74 7.39 14.82
C SER A 141 -22.84 7.89 13.69
N ILE A 142 -22.74 9.21 13.48
CA ILE A 142 -21.79 9.83 12.56
C ILE A 142 -20.36 9.63 13.08
N MET A 143 -20.13 9.90 14.36
CA MET A 143 -18.82 9.72 15.00
C MET A 143 -18.36 8.26 14.93
N LEU A 144 -19.25 7.30 15.22
CA LEU A 144 -18.94 5.87 15.12
C LEU A 144 -18.60 5.46 13.68
N TYR A 145 -19.37 5.90 12.68
CA TYR A 145 -19.10 5.61 11.28
C TYR A 145 -17.72 6.10 10.85
N PHE A 146 -17.40 7.37 11.09
CA PHE A 146 -16.08 7.91 10.76
C PHE A 146 -14.95 7.22 11.55
N GLY A 147 -15.20 6.83 12.81
CA GLY A 147 -14.27 6.02 13.59
C GLY A 147 -13.95 4.68 12.93
N TYR A 148 -14.96 3.93 12.49
CA TYR A 148 -14.76 2.67 11.79
C TYR A 148 -14.02 2.84 10.46
N MET A 149 -14.35 3.87 9.68
CA MET A 149 -13.70 4.12 8.39
C MET A 149 -12.26 4.61 8.55
N LEU A 150 -11.92 5.31 9.64
CA LEU A 150 -10.54 5.64 10.00
C LEU A 150 -9.72 4.40 10.40
N ILE A 151 -10.31 3.48 11.16
CA ILE A 151 -9.64 2.22 11.50
C ILE A 151 -9.41 1.40 10.22
N ALA A 152 -10.42 1.31 9.35
CA ALA A 152 -10.30 0.62 8.08
C ALA A 152 -9.20 1.23 7.18
N SER A 153 -9.14 2.56 7.05
CA SER A 153 -8.09 3.21 6.26
C SER A 153 -6.70 2.99 6.85
N TYR A 154 -6.55 2.97 8.18
CA TYR A 154 -5.28 2.67 8.83
C TYR A 154 -4.78 1.24 8.50
N VAL A 155 -5.67 0.25 8.44
CA VAL A 155 -5.32 -1.11 8.02
C VAL A 155 -4.82 -1.13 6.57
N PHE A 156 -5.41 -0.33 5.68
CA PHE A 156 -4.93 -0.21 4.31
C PHE A 156 -3.55 0.47 4.23
N VAL A 157 -3.21 1.37 5.13
CA VAL A 157 -1.82 1.90 5.22
C VAL A 157 -0.83 0.78 5.55
N LEU A 158 -1.22 -0.20 6.37
CA LEU A 158 -0.40 -1.38 6.64
C LEU A 158 -0.18 -2.24 5.40
N THR A 159 -1.13 -2.31 4.46
CA THR A 159 -0.89 -2.97 3.15
C THR A 159 0.22 -2.29 2.35
N GLY A 160 0.50 -1.02 2.65
CA GLY A 160 1.70 -0.30 2.20
C GLY A 160 3.01 -1.01 2.52
N THR A 161 3.10 -1.64 3.69
CA THR A 161 4.29 -2.39 4.12
C THR A 161 4.49 -3.66 3.29
N ILE A 162 3.40 -4.31 2.88
CA ILE A 162 3.43 -5.52 2.05
C ILE A 162 4.02 -5.19 0.68
N GLY A 163 3.58 -4.09 0.06
CA GLY A 163 4.15 -3.59 -1.19
C GLY A 163 5.63 -3.22 -1.08
N PHE A 164 6.03 -2.62 0.05
CA PHE A 164 7.45 -2.34 0.32
C PHE A 164 8.29 -3.62 0.39
N TYR A 165 7.86 -4.63 1.14
CA TYR A 165 8.59 -5.91 1.24
C TYR A 165 8.64 -6.66 -0.10
N ALA A 166 7.57 -6.62 -0.88
CA ALA A 166 7.53 -7.21 -2.22
C ALA A 166 8.56 -6.57 -3.15
N CYS A 167 8.62 -5.23 -3.19
CA CYS A 167 9.62 -4.48 -3.95
C CYS A 167 11.05 -4.69 -3.44
N PHE A 168 11.24 -4.80 -2.13
CA PHE A 168 12.54 -5.08 -1.53
C PHE A 168 13.08 -6.46 -1.95
N TRP A 169 12.22 -7.48 -1.95
CA TRP A 169 12.60 -8.82 -2.42
C TRP A 169 12.91 -8.82 -3.92
N PHE A 170 12.04 -8.18 -4.71
CA PHE A 170 12.17 -8.08 -6.17
C PHE A 170 13.47 -7.37 -6.60
N THR A 171 13.79 -6.23 -6.00
CA THR A 171 15.03 -5.49 -6.32
C THR A 171 16.26 -6.34 -6.01
N ARG A 172 16.30 -7.04 -4.88
CA ARG A 172 17.38 -7.99 -4.57
C ARG A 172 17.51 -9.11 -5.60
N LEU A 173 16.40 -9.69 -6.06
CA LEU A 173 16.43 -10.72 -7.11
C LEU A 173 17.05 -10.19 -8.41
N ILE A 174 16.64 -9.01 -8.88
CA ILE A 174 17.20 -8.40 -10.09
C ILE A 174 18.70 -8.18 -9.91
N TYR A 175 19.12 -7.52 -8.83
CA TYR A 175 20.52 -7.18 -8.63
C TYR A 175 21.42 -8.41 -8.43
N CYS A 176 20.91 -9.50 -7.85
CA CYS A 176 21.65 -10.77 -7.78
C CYS A 176 21.73 -11.51 -9.12
N SER A 177 20.74 -11.33 -10.01
CA SER A 177 20.70 -11.98 -11.33
C SER A 177 21.59 -11.31 -12.37
N VAL A 178 21.94 -10.04 -12.18
CA VAL A 178 22.88 -9.33 -13.06
C VAL A 178 24.28 -9.87 -12.78
N LYS A 179 24.73 -10.80 -13.61
CA LYS A 179 26.14 -11.19 -13.67
C LYS A 179 26.95 -9.99 -14.13
N ILE A 180 27.86 -9.55 -13.27
CA ILE A 180 28.94 -8.65 -13.65
C ILE A 180 29.99 -9.55 -14.30
N ASP A 181 29.83 -9.83 -15.59
CA ASP A 181 30.93 -10.31 -16.44
C ASP A 181 31.73 -9.10 -16.96
#